data_AF-A0A3D3A6D3-F1
#
_entry.id   AF-A0A3D3A6D3-F1
#
_cell.length_a   1.000
_cell.length_b   1.000
_cell.length_c   1.000
_cell.angle_alpha   90.00
_cell.angle_beta   90.00
_cell.angle_gamma   90.00
#
_symmetry.space_group_name_H-M   'P 1'
#
loop_
_entity.id
_entity.type
_entity.pdbx_description
1 polymer ?
#
loop_
_entity_poly.entity_id
_entity_poly.type
_entity_poly.pdbx_seq_one_letter_code
_entity_poly.pdbx_strand_id
1 'polypeptide(L)'
;LLQALDDGQLTDSLGRKVDFRNTIIIMTSNIGARQLAEFGTGVGFGTAAKQANVASDRDSVIQTALKRAFAPEFLNRIDDVILFQSLNRTHIHSIINIELDALKKRVVDLGYDLEITDSAADFIADKGYDEKYGARPLKRAIQKYLEDPFAEEIINSDVSEGDLLRADLEADATELTIEVIKGGLLQMPEGAEEALKGGEAEPAGEAPKSSRKKAPKKSPKKKDADKDIKPDTDA
;
A
#
# COMPACT_ATOMS: atom_id res chain seq x y z
N LEU A 1 15.81 -13.44 22.51
CA LEU A 1 16.15 -13.10 21.11
C LEU A 1 17.35 -13.91 20.61
N LEU A 2 18.48 -13.95 21.33
CA LEU A 2 19.64 -14.79 20.94
C LEU A 2 19.26 -16.24 20.66
N GLN A 3 18.47 -16.87 21.55
CA GLN A 3 17.97 -18.23 21.34
C GLN A 3 17.12 -18.39 20.07
N ALA A 4 16.36 -17.37 19.68
CA ALA A 4 15.56 -17.40 18.45
C ALA A 4 16.44 -17.26 17.20
N LEU A 5 17.54 -16.50 17.28
CA LEU A 5 18.51 -16.35 16.19
C LEU A 5 19.43 -17.59 16.06
N ASP A 6 19.76 -18.24 17.18
CA ASP A 6 20.66 -19.40 17.21
C ASP A 6 19.92 -20.71 16.94
N ASP A 7 18.90 -21.02 17.75
CA ASP A 7 18.21 -22.31 17.72
C ASP A 7 16.97 -22.30 16.81
N GLY A 8 16.61 -21.13 16.27
CA GLY A 8 15.37 -20.95 15.50
C GLY A 8 14.12 -21.24 16.34
N GLN A 9 14.21 -21.22 17.67
CA GLN A 9 13.09 -21.53 18.57
C GLN A 9 13.08 -20.62 19.78
N LEU A 10 11.88 -20.27 20.24
CA LEU A 10 11.69 -19.52 21.48
C LEU A 10 10.56 -20.15 22.28
N THR A 11 10.77 -20.37 23.57
CA THR A 11 9.70 -20.80 24.47
C THR A 11 9.13 -19.57 25.18
N ASP A 12 7.83 -19.34 25.01
CA ASP A 12 7.11 -18.27 25.70
C ASP A 12 6.90 -18.61 27.19
N SER A 13 6.55 -17.61 27.99
CA SER A 13 6.17 -17.67 29.41
C SER A 13 5.11 -18.73 29.75
N LEU A 14 4.25 -19.09 28.78
CA LEU A 14 3.22 -20.14 28.92
C LEU A 14 3.71 -21.54 28.49
N GLY A 15 5.02 -21.71 28.24
CA GLY A 15 5.62 -22.99 27.83
C GLY A 15 5.40 -23.35 26.36
N ARG A 16 4.81 -22.47 25.55
CA ARG A 16 4.60 -22.68 24.11
C ARG A 16 5.92 -22.50 23.36
N LYS A 17 6.26 -23.47 22.50
CA LYS A 17 7.41 -23.35 21.60
C LYS A 17 6.99 -22.66 20.30
N VAL A 18 7.66 -21.57 19.98
CA VAL A 18 7.52 -20.81 18.73
C VAL A 18 8.71 -21.12 17.85
N ASP A 19 8.46 -21.44 16.58
CA ASP A 19 9.45 -21.79 15.57
C ASP A 19 9.74 -20.59 14.65
N PHE A 20 11.02 -20.25 14.51
CA PHE A 20 11.55 -19.16 13.69
C PHE A 20 12.37 -19.67 12.49
N ARG A 21 12.45 -20.98 12.24
CA ARG A 21 13.27 -21.56 11.16
C ARG A 21 12.89 -21.09 9.76
N ASN A 22 11.63 -20.69 9.55
CA ASN A 22 11.11 -20.19 8.28
C ASN A 22 10.71 -18.71 8.36
N THR A 23 11.45 -17.92 9.14
CA THR A 23 11.13 -16.51 9.41
C THR A 23 12.33 -15.63 9.09
N ILE A 24 12.09 -14.52 8.39
CA ILE A 24 13.08 -13.45 8.24
C ILE A 24 12.92 -12.49 9.42
N ILE A 25 13.97 -12.32 10.21
CA ILE A 25 13.98 -11.38 11.33
C ILE A 25 14.61 -10.07 10.87
N ILE A 26 13.80 -9.02 10.79
CA ILE A 26 14.26 -7.68 10.43
C ILE A 26 14.30 -6.84 11.71
N MET A 27 15.48 -6.28 12.00
CA MET A 27 15.69 -5.39 13.15
C MET A 27 16.08 -4.01 12.64
N THR A 28 15.39 -2.98 13.12
CA THR A 28 15.66 -1.59 12.74
C THR A 28 16.19 -0.82 13.95
N SER A 29 17.17 0.05 13.74
CA SER A 29 17.69 0.92 14.79
C SER A 29 18.16 2.25 14.23
N ASN A 30 18.02 3.32 15.01
CA ASN A 30 18.53 4.66 14.68
C ASN A 30 20.00 4.86 15.13
N ILE A 31 20.71 3.78 15.50
CA ILE A 31 22.11 3.84 15.91
C ILE A 31 22.97 4.41 14.78
N GLY A 32 23.86 5.35 15.11
CA GLY A 32 24.77 5.94 14.14
C GLY A 32 24.15 7.06 13.30
N ALA A 33 22.82 7.26 13.34
CA ALA A 33 22.14 8.28 12.52
C ALA A 33 22.63 9.70 12.79
N ARG A 34 22.87 10.05 14.07
CA ARG A 34 23.39 11.36 14.47
C ARG A 34 24.84 11.57 14.01
N GLN A 35 25.70 10.57 14.23
CA GLN A 35 27.10 10.61 13.81
C GLN A 35 27.23 10.74 12.29
N LEU A 36 26.34 10.08 11.54
CA LEU A 36 26.29 10.17 10.08
C LEU A 36 25.83 11.56 9.59
N ALA A 37 24.86 12.17 10.28
CA ALA A 37 24.39 13.52 9.96
C ALA A 37 25.47 14.59 10.23
N GLU A 38 26.20 14.47 11.33
CA GLU A 38 27.33 15.35 11.65
C GLU A 38 28.51 15.15 10.68
N PHE A 39 28.73 13.92 10.18
CA PHE A 39 29.80 13.63 9.22
C PHE A 39 29.58 14.30 7.85
N GLY A 40 28.32 14.47 7.42
CA GLY A 40 27.97 15.11 6.15
C GLY A 40 28.05 16.64 6.13
N THR A 41 28.13 17.29 7.31
CA THR A 41 28.07 18.75 7.48
C THR A 41 29.42 19.40 7.78
N GLY A 42 30.51 18.62 7.77
CA GLY A 42 31.87 19.12 8.01
C GLY A 42 32.32 20.12 6.94
N VAL A 43 32.40 21.40 7.30
CA VAL A 43 32.94 22.48 6.48
C VAL A 43 34.40 22.17 6.10
N GLY A 44 34.65 21.84 4.84
CA GLY A 44 36.01 21.64 4.34
C GLY A 44 36.05 21.11 2.91
N PHE A 45 36.28 22.03 1.96
CA PHE A 45 36.63 21.85 0.55
C PHE A 45 36.47 20.41 0.02
N GLY A 46 35.31 20.15 -0.61
CA GLY A 46 35.02 18.87 -1.24
C GLY A 46 35.85 18.69 -2.50
N THR A 47 36.97 17.97 -2.40
CA THR A 47 37.61 17.38 -3.58
C THR A 47 36.83 16.11 -3.98
N ALA A 48 36.78 15.78 -5.27
CA ALA A 48 36.12 14.57 -5.78
C ALA A 48 36.62 13.27 -5.11
N ALA A 49 37.87 13.28 -4.61
CA ALA A 49 38.46 12.19 -3.83
C ALA A 49 37.78 11.99 -2.45
N LYS A 50 37.21 13.05 -1.85
CA LYS A 50 36.48 12.94 -0.58
C LYS A 50 35.15 12.24 -0.79
N GLN A 51 34.41 12.59 -1.85
CA GLN A 51 33.13 11.94 -2.21
C GLN A 51 33.26 10.43 -2.44
N ALA A 52 34.36 9.97 -3.06
CA ALA A 52 34.61 8.55 -3.27
C ALA A 52 34.91 7.77 -1.97
N ASN A 53 35.50 8.41 -0.96
CA ASN A 53 35.81 7.80 0.35
C ASN A 53 34.70 7.96 1.40
N VAL A 54 33.65 8.76 1.12
CA VAL A 54 32.52 8.95 2.05
C VAL A 54 31.84 7.62 2.38
N ALA A 55 31.73 6.69 1.43
CA ALA A 55 31.06 5.41 1.67
C ALA A 55 31.81 4.53 2.70
N SER A 56 33.12 4.35 2.51
CA SER A 56 33.96 3.56 3.43
C SER A 56 34.07 4.20 4.81
N ASP A 57 34.12 5.54 4.87
CA ASP A 57 34.20 6.26 6.13
C ASP A 57 32.88 6.12 6.92
N ARG A 58 31.73 6.18 6.23
CA ARG A 58 30.40 5.97 6.83
C ARG A 58 30.25 4.57 7.43
N ASP A 59 30.67 3.53 6.71
CA ASP A 59 30.58 2.16 7.21
C ASP A 59 31.41 1.97 8.48
N SER A 60 32.59 2.59 8.55
CA SER A 60 33.45 2.54 9.74
C SER A 60 32.82 3.20 10.97
N VAL A 61 32.13 4.34 10.77
CA VAL A 61 31.42 5.07 11.83
C VAL A 61 30.24 4.24 12.35
N ILE A 62 29.47 3.62 11.44
CA ILE A 62 28.34 2.76 11.79
C ILE A 62 28.81 1.50 12.50
N GLN A 63 29.84 0.82 12.00
CA GLN A 63 30.45 -0.35 12.65
C GLN A 63 30.91 -0.05 14.07
N THR A 64 31.55 1.11 14.28
CA THR A 64 31.97 1.57 15.61
C THR A 64 30.78 1.83 16.52
N ALA A 65 29.73 2.49 16.00
CA ALA A 65 28.51 2.76 16.76
C ALA A 65 27.78 1.47 17.14
N LEU A 66 27.71 0.48 16.25
CA LEU A 66 27.11 -0.83 16.49
C LEU A 66 27.86 -1.62 17.56
N LYS A 67 29.20 -1.70 17.45
CA LYS A 67 30.05 -2.37 18.46
C LYS A 67 29.98 -1.72 19.84
N ARG A 68 29.68 -0.41 19.91
CA ARG A 68 29.46 0.29 21.17
C ARG A 68 28.08 0.01 21.78
N ALA A 69 27.08 -0.21 20.94
CA ALA A 69 25.68 -0.36 21.35
C ALA A 69 25.29 -1.82 21.65
N PHE A 70 25.89 -2.78 20.94
CA PHE A 70 25.57 -4.19 21.05
C PHE A 70 26.79 -5.03 21.41
N ALA A 71 26.55 -6.10 22.16
CA ALA A 71 27.57 -7.07 22.50
C ALA A 71 28.02 -7.84 21.24
N PRO A 72 29.31 -8.21 21.12
CA PRO A 72 29.84 -8.94 19.96
C PRO A 72 29.08 -10.25 19.68
N GLU A 73 28.62 -10.93 20.73
CA GLU A 73 27.86 -12.18 20.62
C GLU A 73 26.58 -11.98 19.82
N PHE A 74 25.89 -10.86 20.00
CA PHE A 74 24.67 -10.54 19.27
C PHE A 74 24.97 -10.18 17.81
N LEU A 75 26.00 -9.37 17.57
CA LEU A 75 26.40 -8.98 16.21
C LEU A 75 26.82 -10.18 15.37
N ASN A 76 27.45 -11.19 16.00
CA ASN A 76 27.84 -12.43 15.33
C ASN A 76 26.63 -13.32 14.95
N ARG A 77 25.40 -12.97 15.35
CA ARG A 77 24.15 -13.68 14.98
C ARG A 77 23.33 -12.94 13.94
N ILE A 78 23.86 -11.85 13.40
CA ILE A 78 23.22 -11.09 12.32
C ILE A 78 23.96 -11.44 11.04
N ASP A 79 23.21 -11.91 10.03
CA ASP A 79 23.78 -12.25 8.73
C ASP A 79 24.32 -11.01 8.00
N ASP A 80 23.51 -9.95 7.92
CA ASP A 80 23.85 -8.72 7.21
C ASP A 80 23.35 -7.46 7.94
N VAL A 81 24.13 -6.38 7.81
CA VAL A 81 23.77 -5.04 8.29
C VAL A 81 23.54 -4.14 7.09
N ILE A 82 22.29 -3.75 6.85
CA ILE A 82 21.91 -2.87 5.75
C ILE A 82 21.86 -1.42 6.22
N LEU A 83 22.67 -0.55 5.60
CA LEU A 83 22.67 0.88 5.85
C LEU A 83 21.69 1.60 4.92
N PHE A 84 20.71 2.30 5.49
CA PHE A 84 19.82 3.16 4.73
C PHE A 84 20.45 4.54 4.50
N GLN A 85 20.49 4.95 3.23
CA GLN A 85 20.96 6.28 2.85
C GLN A 85 19.89 7.34 3.14
N SER A 86 20.34 8.56 3.42
CA SER A 86 19.44 9.70 3.54
C SER A 86 18.71 9.94 2.21
N LEU A 87 17.43 10.32 2.30
CA LEU A 87 16.64 10.66 1.12
C LEU A 87 17.15 11.99 0.54
N ASN A 88 17.26 12.04 -0.79
CA ASN A 88 17.49 13.28 -1.53
C ASN A 88 16.14 13.76 -2.11
N ARG A 89 16.10 14.98 -2.65
CA ARG A 89 14.86 15.56 -3.19
C ARG A 89 14.24 14.69 -4.29
N THR A 90 15.05 14.08 -5.16
CA THR A 90 14.54 13.20 -6.23
C THR A 90 13.88 11.92 -5.69
N HIS A 91 14.41 11.34 -4.61
CA HIS A 91 13.77 10.23 -3.91
C HIS A 91 12.46 10.66 -3.27
N ILE A 92 12.38 11.90 -2.75
CA ILE A 92 11.13 12.43 -2.19
C ILE A 92 10.04 12.54 -3.25
N HIS A 93 10.33 13.09 -4.44
CA HIS A 93 9.35 13.10 -5.54
C HIS A 93 8.89 11.68 -5.91
N SER A 94 9.80 10.71 -5.92
CA SER A 94 9.44 9.32 -6.19
C SER A 94 8.50 8.73 -5.12
N ILE A 95 8.74 9.06 -3.84
CA ILE A 95 7.88 8.64 -2.72
C ILE A 95 6.51 9.30 -2.81
N ILE A 96 6.45 10.59 -3.19
CA ILE A 96 5.20 11.32 -3.40
C ILE A 96 4.37 10.64 -4.46
N ASN A 97 4.96 10.32 -5.60
CA ASN A 97 4.23 9.67 -6.70
C ASN A 97 3.60 8.34 -6.25
N ILE A 98 4.30 7.55 -5.42
CA ILE A 98 3.76 6.30 -4.86
C ILE A 98 2.55 6.56 -3.94
N GLU A 99 2.65 7.56 -3.07
CA GLU A 99 1.56 7.92 -2.15
C GLU A 99 0.36 8.55 -2.90
N LEU A 100 0.63 9.37 -3.91
CA LEU A 100 -0.39 9.95 -4.79
C LEU A 100 -1.08 8.89 -5.63
N ASP A 101 -0.37 7.87 -6.13
CA ASP A 101 -0.98 6.73 -6.81
C ASP A 101 -1.93 5.95 -5.89
N ALA A 102 -1.55 5.79 -4.61
CA ALA A 102 -2.41 5.15 -3.62
C ALA A 102 -3.64 6.01 -3.31
N LEU A 103 -3.50 7.34 -3.27
CA LEU A 103 -4.64 8.26 -3.14
C LEU A 103 -5.55 8.19 -4.37
N LYS A 104 -4.99 8.28 -5.58
CA LYS A 104 -5.74 8.23 -6.84
C LYS A 104 -6.56 6.96 -6.95
N LYS A 105 -6.01 5.80 -6.59
CA LYS A 105 -6.78 4.54 -6.54
C LYS A 105 -7.99 4.61 -5.62
N ARG A 106 -7.82 5.14 -4.40
CA ARG A 106 -8.94 5.33 -3.46
C ARG A 106 -10.00 6.28 -4.00
N VAL A 107 -9.59 7.32 -4.71
CA VAL A 107 -10.51 8.30 -5.32
C VAL A 107 -11.29 7.68 -6.47
N VAL A 108 -10.64 6.89 -7.32
CA VAL A 108 -11.28 6.13 -8.40
C VAL A 108 -12.28 5.11 -7.86
N ASP A 109 -11.95 4.43 -6.76
CA ASP A 109 -12.88 3.51 -6.09
C ASP A 109 -14.13 4.20 -5.53
N LEU A 110 -14.07 5.52 -5.28
CA LEU A 110 -15.20 6.36 -4.87
C LEU A 110 -16.01 6.91 -6.06
N GLY A 111 -15.59 6.65 -7.30
CA GLY A 111 -16.29 7.11 -8.50
C GLY A 111 -15.82 8.46 -9.06
N TYR A 112 -14.70 8.99 -8.59
CA TYR A 112 -14.12 10.26 -9.08
C TYR A 112 -12.74 10.02 -9.70
N ASP A 113 -12.27 10.91 -10.57
CA ASP A 113 -10.86 10.90 -11.00
C ASP A 113 -10.07 12.05 -10.35
N LEU A 114 -8.78 11.85 -10.19
CA LEU A 114 -7.85 12.82 -9.61
C LEU A 114 -6.67 13.04 -10.56
N GLU A 115 -6.49 14.28 -10.98
CA GLU A 115 -5.30 14.74 -11.69
C GLU A 115 -4.52 15.70 -10.79
N ILE A 116 -3.21 15.53 -10.72
CA ILE A 116 -2.31 16.35 -9.90
C ILE A 116 -1.22 16.85 -10.82
N THR A 117 -1.04 18.16 -10.88
CA THR A 117 0.02 18.76 -11.69
C THR A 117 1.39 18.59 -11.01
N ASP A 118 2.46 18.63 -11.80
CA ASP A 118 3.83 18.52 -11.27
C ASP A 118 4.13 19.66 -10.26
N SER A 119 3.59 20.86 -10.49
CA SER A 119 3.69 22.00 -9.57
C SER A 119 3.05 21.73 -8.21
N ALA A 120 1.88 21.07 -8.19
CA ALA A 120 1.22 20.65 -6.95
C ALA A 120 2.03 19.56 -6.23
N ALA A 121 2.58 18.58 -6.96
CA ALA A 121 3.43 17.53 -6.38
C ALA A 121 4.72 18.12 -5.76
N ASP A 122 5.34 19.09 -6.44
CA ASP A 122 6.53 19.79 -5.97
C ASP A 122 6.24 20.60 -4.69
N PHE A 123 5.09 21.28 -4.64
CA PHE A 123 4.66 22.00 -3.44
C PHE A 123 4.48 21.08 -2.24
N ILE A 124 3.83 19.93 -2.43
CA ILE A 124 3.65 18.94 -1.36
C ILE A 124 5.01 18.38 -0.92
N ALA A 125 5.95 18.19 -1.86
CA ALA A 125 7.32 17.76 -1.55
C ALA A 125 8.00 18.75 -0.62
N ASP A 126 7.91 20.04 -0.93
CA ASP A 126 8.58 21.08 -0.17
C ASP A 126 7.96 21.30 1.21
N LYS A 127 6.65 21.12 1.35
CA LYS A 127 5.97 21.20 2.64
C LYS A 127 6.12 19.93 3.50
N GLY A 128 6.31 18.78 2.86
CA GLY A 128 6.36 17.47 3.52
C GLY A 128 7.76 16.91 3.75
N TYR A 129 8.80 17.50 3.15
CA TYR A 129 10.18 17.11 3.35
C TYR A 129 10.82 17.83 4.52
N ASP A 130 11.40 17.05 5.43
CA ASP A 130 12.25 17.55 6.50
C ASP A 130 13.54 16.71 6.52
N GLU A 131 14.71 17.33 6.47
CA GLU A 131 16.00 16.62 6.44
C GLU A 131 16.20 15.72 7.67
N LYS A 132 15.66 16.10 8.82
CA LYS A 132 15.76 15.37 10.08
C LYS A 132 14.73 14.25 10.20
N TYR A 133 13.52 14.45 9.65
CA TYR A 133 12.43 13.47 9.75
C TYR A 133 12.17 12.68 8.45
N GLY A 134 12.92 12.96 7.38
CA GLY A 134 12.78 12.37 6.07
C GLY A 134 11.41 12.64 5.44
N ALA A 135 10.87 11.64 4.75
CA ALA A 135 9.53 11.68 4.15
C ALA A 135 8.38 11.43 5.15
N ARG A 136 8.64 11.32 6.45
CA ARG A 136 7.57 11.03 7.43
C ARG A 136 6.47 12.11 7.48
N PRO A 137 6.80 13.42 7.41
CA PRO A 137 5.78 14.46 7.36
C PRO A 137 4.99 14.47 6.04
N LEU A 138 5.49 13.81 5.00
CA LEU A 138 4.92 13.85 3.66
C LEU A 138 3.48 13.36 3.60
N LYS A 139 3.18 12.25 4.27
CA LYS A 139 1.80 11.73 4.33
C LYS A 139 0.84 12.74 4.97
N ARG A 140 1.29 13.47 5.99
CA ARG A 140 0.51 14.54 6.63
C ARG A 140 0.37 15.75 5.69
N ALA A 141 1.40 16.08 4.92
CA ALA A 141 1.32 17.14 3.92
C ALA A 141 0.30 16.79 2.82
N ILE A 142 0.33 15.56 2.29
CA ILE A 142 -0.67 15.07 1.33
C ILE A 142 -2.08 15.17 1.94
N GLN A 143 -2.27 14.71 3.17
CA GLN A 143 -3.57 14.81 3.84
C GLN A 143 -4.05 16.26 3.93
N LYS A 144 -3.23 17.12 4.52
CA LYS A 144 -3.61 18.52 4.80
C LYS A 144 -3.80 19.37 3.55
N TYR A 145 -2.93 19.22 2.56
CA TYR A 145 -2.89 20.12 1.41
C TYR A 145 -3.66 19.57 0.21
N LEU A 146 -3.94 18.27 0.15
CA LEU A 146 -4.61 17.65 -0.98
C LEU A 146 -5.88 16.89 -0.56
N GLU A 147 -5.81 15.97 0.41
CA GLU A 147 -6.97 15.15 0.79
C GLU A 147 -8.08 15.96 1.48
N ASP A 148 -7.72 16.88 2.38
CA ASP A 148 -8.68 17.72 3.10
C ASP A 148 -9.40 18.71 2.14
N PRO A 149 -8.70 19.50 1.29
CA PRO A 149 -9.38 20.38 0.34
C PRO A 149 -10.21 19.61 -0.70
N PHE A 150 -9.74 18.42 -1.11
CA PHE A 150 -10.49 17.56 -2.02
C PHE A 150 -11.81 17.10 -1.41
N ALA A 151 -11.80 16.71 -0.12
CA ALA A 151 -13.00 16.33 0.60
C ALA A 151 -13.96 17.52 0.78
N GLU A 152 -13.42 18.72 1.06
CA GLU A 152 -14.22 19.94 1.14
C GLU A 152 -14.90 20.28 -0.20
N GLU A 153 -14.19 20.14 -1.33
CA GLU A 153 -14.78 20.38 -2.65
C GLU A 153 -15.88 19.38 -3.01
N ILE A 154 -15.71 18.10 -2.69
CA ILE A 154 -16.79 17.11 -2.88
C ILE A 154 -18.04 17.47 -2.06
N ILE A 155 -17.88 18.08 -0.88
CA ILE A 155 -19.01 18.47 -0.02
C ILE A 155 -19.65 19.79 -0.48
N ASN A 156 -18.84 20.75 -0.92
CA ASN A 156 -19.28 22.12 -1.21
C ASN A 156 -19.73 22.32 -2.66
N SER A 157 -19.18 21.55 -3.60
CA SER A 157 -19.49 21.63 -5.03
C SER A 157 -20.50 20.55 -5.44
N ASP A 158 -21.33 20.83 -6.45
CA ASP A 158 -22.17 19.82 -7.13
C ASP A 158 -21.28 18.91 -8.01
N VAL A 159 -20.37 18.16 -7.37
CA VAL A 159 -19.52 17.16 -8.01
C VAL A 159 -20.37 15.89 -8.19
N SER A 160 -20.39 15.38 -9.42
CA SER A 160 -21.07 14.12 -9.74
C SER A 160 -20.07 12.98 -9.90
N GLU A 161 -20.53 11.74 -9.70
CA GLU A 161 -19.73 10.57 -10.07
C GLU A 161 -19.28 10.68 -11.55
N GLY A 162 -18.00 10.45 -11.80
CA GLY A 162 -17.39 10.60 -13.12
C GLY A 162 -16.72 11.95 -13.39
N ASP A 163 -16.77 12.89 -12.45
CA ASP A 163 -16.03 14.15 -12.55
C ASP A 163 -14.54 13.97 -12.21
N LEU A 164 -13.71 14.79 -12.86
CA LEU A 164 -12.27 14.84 -12.65
C LEU A 164 -11.95 16.06 -11.78
N LEU A 165 -11.30 15.83 -10.65
CA LEU A 165 -10.76 16.91 -9.84
C LEU A 165 -9.29 17.09 -10.17
N ARG A 166 -8.93 18.30 -10.59
CA ARG A 166 -7.55 18.67 -10.89
C ARG A 166 -6.99 19.55 -9.78
N ALA A 167 -5.94 19.08 -9.13
CA ALA A 167 -5.17 19.86 -8.17
C ALA A 167 -4.02 20.59 -8.89
N ASP A 168 -3.99 21.92 -8.78
CA ASP A 168 -2.93 22.77 -9.32
C ASP A 168 -2.43 23.79 -8.29
N LEU A 169 -1.28 24.40 -8.58
CA LEU A 169 -0.67 25.45 -7.76
C LEU A 169 -0.50 26.72 -8.61
N GLU A 170 -1.20 27.79 -8.25
CA GLU A 170 -0.94 29.12 -8.81
C GLU A 170 0.38 29.70 -8.29
N ALA A 171 1.03 30.55 -9.09
CA ALA A 171 2.43 30.96 -8.94
C ALA A 171 2.81 31.75 -7.66
N ASP A 172 1.88 32.00 -6.74
CA ASP A 172 2.14 32.62 -5.43
C ASP A 172 1.18 32.11 -4.33
N ALA A 173 0.46 31.00 -4.58
CA ALA A 173 -0.55 30.49 -3.66
C ALA A 173 0.09 29.68 -2.51
N THR A 174 -0.43 29.90 -1.30
CA THR A 174 -0.07 29.10 -0.10
C THR A 174 -0.86 27.80 0.03
N GLU A 175 -1.85 27.60 -0.84
CA GLU A 175 -2.80 26.49 -0.82
C GLU A 175 -2.98 25.98 -2.26
N LEU A 176 -3.30 24.69 -2.40
CA LEU A 176 -3.58 24.09 -3.70
C LEU A 176 -5.00 24.48 -4.13
N THR A 177 -5.15 24.83 -5.41
CA THR A 177 -6.46 25.09 -6.01
C THR A 177 -6.96 23.79 -6.63
N ILE A 178 -8.18 23.40 -6.29
CA ILE A 178 -8.84 22.22 -6.86
C ILE A 178 -9.90 22.69 -7.83
N GLU A 179 -9.74 22.34 -9.10
CA GLU A 179 -10.69 22.62 -10.16
C GLU A 179 -11.49 21.36 -10.49
N VAL A 180 -12.82 21.47 -10.53
CA VAL A 180 -13.70 20.37 -10.93
C VAL A 180 -13.97 20.44 -12.43
N ILE A 181 -13.47 19.47 -13.17
CA ILE A 181 -13.69 19.31 -14.60
C ILE A 181 -14.83 18.31 -14.81
N LYS A 182 -16.00 18.83 -15.17
CA LYS A 182 -17.20 18.04 -15.38
C LYS A 182 -17.06 17.09 -16.57
N GLY A 183 -17.36 15.81 -16.36
CA GLY A 183 -17.28 14.77 -17.41
C GLY A 183 -15.86 14.32 -17.76
N GLY A 184 -14.92 14.46 -16.84
CA GLY A 184 -13.52 14.06 -17.01
C GLY A 184 -13.28 12.57 -16.77
N LEU A 185 -13.07 11.83 -17.86
CA LEU A 185 -12.34 10.56 -17.94
C LEU A 185 -12.92 9.27 -17.36
N LEU A 186 -14.05 9.26 -16.67
CA LEU A 186 -14.84 8.03 -16.54
C LEU A 186 -15.91 8.03 -17.64
N GLN A 187 -15.58 7.46 -18.80
CA GLN A 187 -16.65 6.86 -19.61
C GLN A 187 -17.26 5.79 -18.73
N MET A 188 -18.38 6.11 -18.08
CA MET A 188 -19.18 5.10 -17.43
C MET A 188 -19.44 3.99 -18.47
N PRO A 189 -19.26 2.71 -18.14
CA PRO A 189 -19.61 1.64 -19.07
C PRO A 189 -21.07 1.82 -19.49
N GLU A 190 -21.38 1.63 -20.78
CA GLU A 190 -22.74 1.72 -21.31
C GLU A 190 -23.72 0.95 -20.41
N GLY A 191 -24.67 1.65 -19.78
CA GLY A 191 -25.68 1.07 -18.89
C GLY A 191 -25.57 1.43 -17.41
N ALA A 192 -24.50 2.09 -16.94
CA ALA A 192 -24.39 2.52 -15.53
C ALA A 192 -25.44 3.60 -15.15
N GLU A 193 -25.73 4.53 -16.08
CA GLU A 193 -26.78 5.54 -15.87
C GLU A 193 -28.19 4.94 -15.75
N GLU A 194 -28.46 3.83 -16.45
CA GLU A 194 -29.75 3.13 -16.37
C GLU A 194 -29.90 2.36 -15.05
N ALA A 195 -28.81 1.81 -14.51
CA ALA A 195 -28.82 1.14 -13.21
C ALA A 195 -29.07 2.10 -12.04
N LEU A 196 -28.56 3.33 -12.12
CA LEU A 196 -28.76 4.37 -11.11
C LEU A 196 -30.16 5.00 -11.18
N LYS A 197 -30.78 5.08 -12.36
CA LYS A 197 -32.14 5.61 -12.55
C LYS A 197 -33.25 4.58 -12.29
N GLY A 198 -32.94 3.28 -12.22
CA GLY A 198 -33.91 2.19 -12.01
C GLY A 198 -34.31 1.92 -10.55
N GLY A 199 -33.87 2.73 -9.60
CA GLY A 199 -33.99 2.50 -8.16
C GLY A 199 -35.24 3.01 -7.45
N GLU A 200 -36.26 3.51 -8.16
CA GLU A 200 -37.57 3.81 -7.52
C GLU A 200 -38.43 2.53 -7.47
N ALA A 201 -38.14 1.66 -6.51
CA ALA A 201 -39.06 0.61 -6.09
C ALA A 201 -39.98 1.14 -4.98
N GLU A 202 -41.16 1.62 -5.35
CA GLU A 202 -42.30 1.81 -4.42
C GLU A 202 -43.01 0.47 -4.11
N PRO A 203 -43.77 0.39 -2.98
CA PRO A 203 -43.74 -0.76 -2.08
C PRO A 203 -44.82 -1.85 -2.31
N ALA A 204 -44.68 -2.91 -1.50
CA ALA A 204 -45.33 -4.22 -1.55
C ALA A 204 -46.88 -4.29 -1.57
N GLY A 205 -47.38 -5.32 -2.27
CA GLY A 205 -48.72 -5.95 -2.18
C GLY A 205 -48.91 -6.87 -3.39
N GLU A 206 -49.42 -8.10 -3.38
CA GLU A 206 -50.24 -8.87 -2.45
C GLU A 206 -50.14 -10.35 -2.94
N ALA A 207 -50.15 -11.33 -2.04
CA ALA A 207 -50.05 -12.75 -2.41
C ALA A 207 -51.41 -13.31 -2.91
N PRO A 208 -51.41 -14.31 -3.82
CA PRO A 208 -52.45 -15.33 -3.77
C PRO A 208 -51.92 -16.78 -3.72
N LYS A 209 -52.74 -17.60 -3.05
CA LYS A 209 -52.50 -18.96 -2.57
C LYS A 209 -52.67 -20.05 -3.65
N SER A 210 -51.84 -21.11 -3.52
CA SER A 210 -52.13 -22.55 -3.68
C SER A 210 -52.91 -23.09 -4.89
N SER A 211 -52.28 -24.01 -5.64
CA SER A 211 -52.90 -25.33 -5.89
C SER A 211 -51.87 -26.46 -6.08
N ARG A 212 -51.99 -27.52 -5.27
CA ARG A 212 -51.30 -28.82 -5.39
C ARG A 212 -51.99 -29.70 -6.45
N LYS A 213 -51.23 -30.49 -7.22
CA LYS A 213 -51.52 -31.91 -7.57
C LYS A 213 -50.33 -32.52 -8.33
N LYS A 214 -49.57 -33.41 -7.67
CA LYS A 214 -49.59 -34.89 -7.75
C LYS A 214 -48.85 -35.48 -8.96
N ALA A 215 -47.70 -36.09 -8.69
CA ALA A 215 -47.02 -37.06 -9.55
C ALA A 215 -47.83 -38.37 -9.68
N PRO A 216 -47.66 -39.13 -10.79
CA PRO A 216 -47.50 -40.56 -10.62
C PRO A 216 -46.50 -41.26 -11.58
N LYS A 217 -45.66 -42.11 -10.97
CA LYS A 217 -45.31 -43.51 -11.28
C LYS A 217 -45.28 -44.01 -12.74
N LYS A 218 -44.11 -44.52 -13.16
CA LYS A 218 -43.95 -45.50 -14.26
C LYS A 218 -43.38 -46.83 -13.75
N SER A 219 -44.04 -47.92 -14.12
CA SER A 219 -43.56 -49.32 -14.14
C SER A 219 -44.50 -50.12 -15.07
N PRO A 220 -44.17 -51.33 -15.58
CA PRO A 220 -42.88 -51.89 -16.01
C PRO A 220 -42.94 -52.72 -17.33
N LYS A 221 -41.74 -53.13 -17.82
CA LYS A 221 -41.33 -54.38 -18.54
C LYS A 221 -41.97 -54.83 -19.88
N LYS A 222 -41.07 -55.25 -20.80
CA LYS A 222 -40.93 -56.58 -21.49
C LYS A 222 -39.51 -56.62 -22.12
N LYS A 223 -38.55 -57.44 -21.66
CA LYS A 223 -38.26 -58.88 -21.92
C LYS A 223 -38.22 -59.24 -23.42
N ASP A 224 -37.03 -59.60 -23.94
CA ASP A 224 -36.58 -60.98 -24.26
C ASP A 224 -35.07 -60.94 -24.63
N ALA A 225 -34.21 -61.72 -23.96
CA ALA A 225 -33.64 -63.02 -24.38
C ALA A 225 -32.43 -62.83 -25.32
N ASP A 226 -31.28 -63.50 -25.22
CA ASP A 226 -30.67 -64.48 -24.34
C ASP A 226 -29.19 -64.62 -24.82
N LYS A 227 -28.36 -65.34 -24.06
CA LYS A 227 -27.02 -65.91 -24.37
C LYS A 227 -25.75 -65.20 -23.88
N ASP A 228 -25.29 -65.74 -22.75
CA ASP A 228 -23.99 -66.40 -22.56
C ASP A 228 -22.70 -65.64 -22.92
N ILE A 229 -21.92 -65.32 -21.88
CA ILE A 229 -20.65 -66.01 -21.51
C ILE A 229 -20.06 -65.29 -20.27
N LYS A 230 -19.75 -66.06 -19.24
CA LYS A 230 -18.86 -65.76 -18.10
C LYS A 230 -17.54 -66.53 -18.33
N PRO A 231 -16.50 -66.41 -17.48
CA PRO A 231 -15.97 -65.27 -16.69
C PRO A 231 -14.44 -65.13 -16.93
N ASP A 232 -13.75 -64.24 -16.20
CA ASP A 232 -12.39 -64.43 -15.61
C ASP A 232 -11.92 -63.09 -15.00
N THR A 233 -12.00 -62.93 -13.67
CA THR A 233 -10.96 -63.08 -12.64
C THR A 233 -9.98 -61.90 -12.52
N ASP A 234 -10.07 -61.23 -11.36
CA ASP A 234 -9.03 -60.70 -10.47
C ASP A 234 -7.78 -60.01 -11.06
N ALA A 235 -7.65 -58.70 -10.79
CA ALA A 235 -6.65 -58.11 -9.89
C ALA A 235 -6.89 -56.60 -9.72
#